data_AF-A0A923MCR1-F1
#
_entry.id   AF-A0A923MCR1-F1
#
_cell.length_a   1.000
_cell.length_b   1.000
_cell.length_c   1.000
_cell.angle_alpha   90.00
_cell.angle_beta   90.00
_cell.angle_gamma   90.00
#
_symmetry.space_group_name_H-M   'P 1'
#
loop_
_entity.id
_entity.type
_entity.pdbx_description
1 polymer ?
#
loop_
_entity_poly.entity_id
_entity_poly.type
_entity_poly.pdbx_seq_one_letter_code
_entity_poly.pdbx_strand_id
1 'polypeptide(L)'
;MSTEQPTGASATGGIERTGNRSTFLRPESLAMRVCRVLGFERVAWSLRRLHCPVPKDALVLEVGSGGNPYPRANVLLDAYENTRERNWAPLKSDRPTVLGFVEQLPFRDKAFDFVIASHVLEHSGDPEQFLAELQRVAKAGYIEVPDAFFERINPLLDHHLEITQREGRLLIRKKPSPVVDRDLVDLYEDRAKRHMTGELFVEHPFAFHVRYYWRGKIDFVVLNPQVDAAWFAQETEAPAFATSLLGTSLRHRLQKAVLNLLQAMGRGRRRQIDLHALLRCPACGSDELVPERAHIHCTKCNRTYPIRNGVPVMQVAAASVN
;
A
#
# COMPACT_ATOMS: atom_id res chain seq x y z
N MET A 1 59.89 11.60 8.75
CA MET A 1 59.57 12.25 10.03
C MET A 1 58.29 13.03 9.79
N SER A 2 57.11 12.71 10.30
CA SER A 2 56.66 11.67 11.22
C SER A 2 55.18 11.46 10.94
N THR A 3 54.75 10.20 11.00
CA THR A 3 53.40 9.68 10.84
C THR A 3 52.58 9.91 12.11
N GLU A 4 51.31 10.32 11.99
CA GLU A 4 50.30 10.02 13.03
C GLU A 4 48.96 9.65 12.38
N GLN A 5 48.67 8.34 12.41
CA GLN A 5 47.32 7.77 12.34
C GLN A 5 46.70 7.84 13.74
N PRO A 6 45.36 7.98 13.87
CA PRO A 6 44.67 7.54 15.07
C PRO A 6 44.32 6.06 14.95
N THR A 7 44.79 5.33 15.95
CA THR A 7 44.65 3.90 16.24
C THR A 7 43.23 3.47 16.56
N GLY A 8 42.92 2.21 16.22
CA GLY A 8 41.65 1.56 16.51
C GLY A 8 41.34 1.38 17.99
N ALA A 9 40.06 1.52 18.32
CA ALA A 9 39.49 1.02 19.56
C ALA A 9 38.71 -0.26 19.25
N SER A 10 39.29 -1.38 19.71
CA SER A 10 38.60 -2.65 19.93
C SER A 10 37.50 -2.44 20.96
N ALA A 11 36.23 -2.59 20.54
CA ALA A 11 35.09 -2.71 21.43
C ALA A 11 34.55 -4.14 21.35
N THR A 12 35.17 -5.04 22.10
CA THR A 12 34.53 -6.29 22.53
C THR A 12 33.54 -5.95 23.63
N GLY A 13 32.33 -5.55 23.22
CA GLY A 13 31.24 -5.13 24.11
C GLY A 13 30.07 -6.10 24.05
N GLY A 14 29.93 -6.88 25.13
CA GLY A 14 28.76 -7.60 25.61
C GLY A 14 27.57 -7.82 24.68
N ILE A 15 27.26 -9.09 24.45
CA ILE A 15 25.91 -9.55 24.12
C ILE A 15 25.02 -9.23 25.33
N GLU A 16 24.53 -8.00 25.41
CA GLU A 16 23.39 -7.67 26.26
C GLU A 16 22.17 -8.35 25.68
N ARG A 17 21.80 -9.46 26.32
CA ARG A 17 20.48 -10.09 26.21
C ARG A 17 19.43 -9.13 26.78
N THR A 18 19.04 -8.14 26.00
CA THR A 18 17.80 -7.42 26.25
C THR A 18 16.63 -8.32 25.87
N GLY A 19 16.04 -8.93 26.90
CA GLY A 19 14.81 -9.70 26.80
C GLY A 19 13.67 -8.78 26.39
N ASN A 20 13.23 -8.91 25.14
CA ASN A 20 11.83 -9.08 24.73
C ASN A 20 11.80 -9.27 23.20
N ARG A 21 12.14 -10.47 22.71
CA ARG A 21 12.04 -10.81 21.30
C ARG A 21 10.92 -11.82 21.05
N SER A 22 9.94 -11.40 20.24
CA SER A 22 9.21 -12.24 19.27
C SER A 22 7.97 -13.02 19.70
N THR A 23 6.81 -12.35 19.62
CA THR A 23 5.71 -12.83 18.74
C THR A 23 5.51 -11.86 17.57
N PHE A 24 6.63 -11.46 16.95
CA PHE A 24 6.68 -10.44 15.91
C PHE A 24 5.99 -10.91 14.63
N LEU A 25 5.34 -9.97 13.94
CA LEU A 25 5.04 -10.10 12.52
C LEU A 25 6.35 -10.50 11.83
N ARG A 26 6.48 -11.74 11.34
CA ARG A 26 7.69 -12.19 10.62
C ARG A 26 7.56 -11.70 9.18
N PRO A 27 8.29 -10.66 8.73
CA PRO A 27 8.04 -10.03 7.43
C PRO A 27 8.29 -10.95 6.23
N GLU A 28 9.04 -12.04 6.45
CA GLU A 28 9.41 -12.99 5.41
C GLU A 28 8.96 -14.39 5.76
N SER A 29 8.44 -15.10 4.76
CA SER A 29 8.20 -16.53 4.85
C SER A 29 9.52 -17.31 4.81
N LEU A 30 9.49 -18.59 5.17
CA LEU A 30 10.66 -19.47 5.00
C LEU A 30 11.11 -19.51 3.53
N ALA A 31 10.17 -19.63 2.59
CA ALA A 31 10.47 -19.66 1.16
C ALA A 31 11.15 -18.36 0.68
N MET A 32 10.69 -17.19 1.14
CA MET A 32 11.34 -15.91 0.82
C MET A 32 12.79 -15.89 1.30
N ARG A 33 13.03 -16.27 2.56
CA ARG A 33 14.38 -16.29 3.13
C ARG A 33 15.32 -17.22 2.36
N VAL A 34 14.85 -18.43 2.02
CA VAL A 34 15.63 -19.38 1.22
C VAL A 34 15.95 -18.79 -0.16
N CYS A 35 14.96 -18.23 -0.86
CA CYS A 35 15.19 -17.58 -2.15
C CYS A 35 16.23 -16.44 -2.04
N ARG A 36 16.15 -15.60 -1.01
CA ARG A 36 17.11 -14.50 -0.81
C ARG A 36 18.54 -15.00 -0.55
N VAL A 37 18.71 -16.03 0.29
CA VAL A 37 20.02 -16.65 0.56
C VAL A 37 20.64 -17.22 -0.72
N LEU A 38 19.82 -17.76 -1.61
CA LEU A 38 20.25 -18.31 -2.90
C LEU A 38 20.41 -17.23 -4.00
N GLY A 39 20.24 -15.95 -3.69
CA GLY A 39 20.33 -14.85 -4.67
C GLY A 39 19.11 -14.70 -5.58
N PHE A 40 18.02 -15.44 -5.35
CA PHE A 40 16.77 -15.34 -6.12
C PHE A 40 15.84 -14.23 -5.58
N GLU A 41 16.34 -13.00 -5.51
CA GLU A 41 15.60 -11.85 -4.95
C GLU A 41 14.28 -11.60 -5.67
N ARG A 42 14.25 -11.66 -7.00
CA ARG A 42 13.04 -11.47 -7.81
C ARG A 42 11.93 -12.49 -7.50
N VAL A 43 12.33 -13.72 -7.20
CA VAL A 43 11.40 -14.78 -6.80
C VAL A 43 10.89 -14.51 -5.39
N ALA A 44 11.78 -14.18 -4.44
CA ALA A 44 11.39 -13.79 -3.09
C ALA A 44 10.43 -12.58 -3.09
N TRP A 45 10.68 -11.60 -3.96
CA TRP A 45 9.82 -10.44 -4.17
C TRP A 45 8.43 -10.87 -4.65
N SER A 46 8.35 -11.76 -5.62
CA SER A 46 7.07 -12.29 -6.10
C SER A 46 6.31 -13.03 -5.00
N LEU A 47 7.02 -13.82 -4.18
CA LEU A 47 6.45 -14.59 -3.07
C LEU A 47 5.92 -13.70 -1.93
N ARG A 48 6.40 -12.45 -1.80
CA ARG A 48 5.97 -11.53 -0.73
C ARG A 48 4.44 -11.36 -0.70
N ARG A 49 3.80 -11.35 -1.87
CA ARG A 49 2.35 -11.15 -1.99
C ARG A 49 1.53 -12.34 -1.49
N LEU A 50 2.16 -13.50 -1.34
CA LEU A 50 1.56 -14.72 -0.79
C LEU A 50 1.76 -14.83 0.73
N HIS A 51 2.59 -13.97 1.31
CA HIS A 51 2.92 -14.00 2.73
C HIS A 51 2.31 -12.80 3.46
N CYS A 52 1.47 -13.09 4.43
CA CYS A 52 0.96 -12.10 5.36
C CYS A 52 1.17 -12.65 6.77
N PRO A 53 1.92 -11.95 7.63
CA PRO A 53 2.43 -12.51 8.88
C PRO A 53 1.41 -12.53 10.02
N VAL A 54 0.23 -13.10 9.75
CA VAL A 54 -0.89 -13.19 10.70
C VAL A 54 -1.48 -14.60 10.73
N PRO A 55 -2.11 -15.00 11.85
CA PRO A 55 -2.87 -16.24 11.93
C PRO A 55 -3.94 -16.37 10.82
N LYS A 56 -4.35 -17.60 10.52
CA LYS A 56 -5.30 -17.88 9.43
C LYS A 56 -6.71 -17.32 9.69
N ASP A 57 -7.08 -17.21 10.96
CA ASP A 57 -8.35 -16.71 11.47
C ASP A 57 -8.40 -15.19 11.62
N ALA A 58 -7.27 -14.49 11.50
CA ALA A 58 -7.20 -13.03 11.56
C ALA A 58 -8.03 -12.38 10.44
N LEU A 59 -8.74 -11.29 10.76
CA LEU A 59 -9.48 -10.51 9.76
C LEU A 59 -8.58 -9.44 9.14
N VAL A 60 -8.40 -9.50 7.81
CA VAL A 60 -7.46 -8.67 7.06
C VAL A 60 -8.19 -7.75 6.09
N LEU A 61 -7.97 -6.43 6.24
CA LEU A 61 -8.37 -5.41 5.27
C LEU A 61 -7.24 -5.19 4.26
N GLU A 62 -7.60 -4.93 3.00
CA GLU A 62 -6.70 -4.33 2.03
C GLU A 62 -7.33 -3.04 1.51
N VAL A 63 -6.60 -1.93 1.62
CA VAL A 63 -6.99 -0.63 1.07
C VAL A 63 -6.27 -0.41 -0.26
N GLY A 64 -6.91 0.29 -1.21
CA GLY A 64 -6.41 0.44 -2.58
C GLY A 64 -6.27 -0.92 -3.31
N SER A 65 -7.25 -1.80 -3.10
CA SER A 65 -7.17 -3.21 -3.52
C SER A 65 -7.06 -3.45 -5.03
N GLY A 66 -7.60 -2.53 -5.83
CA GLY A 66 -7.54 -2.55 -7.27
C GLY A 66 -7.99 -3.85 -7.96
N GLY A 67 -7.31 -4.20 -9.04
CA GLY A 67 -7.66 -5.35 -9.89
C GLY A 67 -6.96 -6.64 -9.48
N ASN A 68 -6.01 -6.55 -8.56
CA ASN A 68 -5.19 -7.69 -8.13
C ASN A 68 -4.95 -7.67 -6.62
N PRO A 69 -6.00 -7.74 -5.78
CA PRO A 69 -5.87 -7.77 -4.33
C PRO A 69 -4.97 -8.90 -3.83
N TYR A 70 -4.31 -8.66 -2.70
CA TYR A 70 -3.59 -9.69 -1.95
C TYR A 70 -4.52 -10.88 -1.67
N PRO A 71 -4.07 -12.12 -1.94
CA PRO A 71 -4.89 -13.31 -1.71
C PRO A 71 -5.37 -13.46 -0.26
N ARG A 72 -4.57 -12.96 0.70
CA ARG A 72 -4.88 -13.03 2.13
C ARG A 72 -6.02 -12.10 2.57
N ALA A 73 -6.26 -10.99 1.86
CA ALA A 73 -7.24 -9.99 2.26
C ALA A 73 -8.66 -10.59 2.30
N ASN A 74 -9.35 -10.34 3.41
CA ASN A 74 -10.72 -10.80 3.68
C ASN A 74 -11.74 -9.77 3.17
N VAL A 75 -11.46 -8.49 3.41
CA VAL A 75 -12.29 -7.34 3.02
C VAL A 75 -11.43 -6.40 2.17
N LEU A 76 -12.04 -5.81 1.15
CA LEU A 76 -11.38 -4.90 0.22
C LEU A 76 -11.97 -3.50 0.33
N LEU A 77 -11.12 -2.48 0.20
CA LEU A 77 -11.52 -1.11 0.00
C LEU A 77 -10.76 -0.51 -1.18
N ASP A 78 -11.45 0.29 -1.98
CA ASP A 78 -10.89 1.08 -3.07
C ASP A 78 -11.61 2.42 -3.20
N ALA A 79 -10.95 3.44 -3.72
CA ALA A 79 -11.58 4.74 -3.93
C ALA A 79 -12.45 4.76 -5.19
N TYR A 80 -12.12 3.95 -6.21
CA TYR A 80 -12.76 4.09 -7.51
C TYR A 80 -13.07 2.73 -8.17
N GLU A 81 -14.23 2.66 -8.84
CA GLU A 81 -14.54 1.50 -9.70
C GLU A 81 -13.56 1.43 -10.90
N ASN A 82 -13.14 2.60 -11.39
CA ASN A 82 -12.20 2.78 -12.50
C ASN A 82 -11.24 3.93 -12.16
N THR A 83 -9.94 3.74 -12.35
CA THR A 83 -8.93 4.80 -12.13
C THR A 83 -7.75 4.60 -13.09
N ARG A 84 -7.13 5.72 -13.49
CA ARG A 84 -5.89 5.76 -14.27
C ARG A 84 -4.72 5.16 -13.49
N GLU A 85 -4.64 5.40 -12.19
CA GLU A 85 -3.60 4.87 -11.28
C GLU A 85 -3.52 3.34 -11.35
N ARG A 86 -4.62 2.70 -11.75
CA ARG A 86 -4.74 1.25 -11.95
C ARG A 86 -4.63 0.81 -13.41
N ASN A 87 -4.13 1.69 -14.28
CA ASN A 87 -4.08 1.50 -15.72
C ASN A 87 -5.43 1.02 -16.29
N TRP A 88 -6.54 1.52 -15.75
CA TRP A 88 -7.90 1.15 -16.16
C TRP A 88 -8.23 -0.35 -16.06
N ALA A 89 -7.50 -1.14 -15.27
CA ALA A 89 -7.93 -2.50 -14.98
C ALA A 89 -9.32 -2.47 -14.32
N PRO A 90 -10.15 -3.53 -14.39
CA PRO A 90 -11.42 -3.60 -13.64
C PRO A 90 -11.20 -3.85 -12.15
N LEU A 91 -12.01 -3.22 -11.28
CA LEU A 91 -11.95 -3.44 -9.82
C LEU A 91 -12.31 -4.90 -9.53
N LYS A 92 -11.55 -5.56 -8.65
CA LYS A 92 -11.83 -6.94 -8.25
C LYS A 92 -12.62 -6.99 -6.95
N SER A 93 -13.90 -7.33 -7.04
CA SER A 93 -14.85 -7.44 -5.92
C SER A 93 -15.30 -8.88 -5.64
N ASP A 94 -14.37 -9.83 -5.60
CA ASP A 94 -14.67 -11.27 -5.41
C ASP A 94 -14.86 -11.71 -3.95
N ARG A 95 -15.01 -10.75 -3.05
CA ARG A 95 -15.20 -10.86 -1.59
C ARG A 95 -15.82 -9.54 -1.09
N PRO A 96 -16.17 -9.39 0.20
CA PRO A 96 -16.73 -8.12 0.70
C PRO A 96 -15.85 -6.93 0.31
N THR A 97 -16.45 -5.95 -0.37
CA THR A 97 -15.79 -4.77 -0.92
C THR A 97 -16.59 -3.53 -0.55
N VAL A 98 -15.90 -2.42 -0.29
CA VAL A 98 -16.48 -1.10 -0.03
C VAL A 98 -15.75 -0.06 -0.88
N LEU A 99 -16.47 0.88 -1.47
CA LEU A 99 -15.85 2.07 -2.06
C LEU A 99 -15.73 3.18 -1.01
N GLY A 100 -14.55 3.76 -0.87
CA GLY A 100 -14.24 4.76 0.15
C GLY A 100 -12.82 5.28 0.04
N PHE A 101 -12.54 6.44 0.64
CA PHE A 101 -11.19 7.00 0.73
C PHE A 101 -10.48 6.49 2.00
N VAL A 102 -9.15 6.32 1.92
CA VAL A 102 -8.38 5.80 3.07
C VAL A 102 -8.28 6.84 4.18
N GLU A 103 -8.29 8.11 3.83
CA GLU A 103 -8.31 9.25 4.75
C GLU A 103 -9.61 9.29 5.57
N GLN A 104 -10.64 8.54 5.19
CA GLN A 104 -11.92 8.46 5.91
C GLN A 104 -12.53 7.05 5.80
N LEU A 105 -11.86 6.05 6.38
CA LEU A 105 -12.28 4.66 6.28
C LEU A 105 -13.66 4.44 6.93
N PRO A 106 -14.61 3.81 6.22
CA PRO A 106 -15.96 3.56 6.69
C PRO A 106 -16.05 2.32 7.60
N PHE A 107 -14.99 2.04 8.35
CA PHE A 107 -14.91 0.87 9.25
C PHE A 107 -14.79 1.29 10.70
N ARG A 108 -15.32 0.47 11.61
CA ARG A 108 -15.22 0.65 13.06
C ARG A 108 -13.77 0.59 13.55
N ASP A 109 -13.53 1.18 14.70
CA ASP A 109 -12.22 1.16 15.35
C ASP A 109 -11.81 -0.28 15.66
N LYS A 110 -10.57 -0.63 15.33
CA LYS A 110 -9.98 -1.96 15.53
C LYS A 110 -10.82 -3.13 14.99
N ALA A 111 -11.65 -2.89 13.97
CA ALA A 111 -12.42 -3.92 13.29
C ALA A 111 -11.54 -4.99 12.64
N PHE A 112 -10.29 -4.66 12.30
CA PHE A 112 -9.35 -5.57 11.64
C PHE A 112 -8.16 -5.92 12.53
N ASP A 113 -7.69 -7.16 12.41
CA ASP A 113 -6.44 -7.58 13.03
C ASP A 113 -5.23 -7.07 12.24
N PHE A 114 -5.40 -6.88 10.93
CA PHE A 114 -4.34 -6.44 10.04
C PHE A 114 -4.88 -5.62 8.86
N VAL A 115 -4.13 -4.61 8.44
CA VAL A 115 -4.39 -3.87 7.18
C VAL A 115 -3.20 -3.93 6.24
N ILE A 116 -3.46 -4.11 4.96
CA ILE A 116 -2.49 -4.04 3.86
C ILE A 116 -2.76 -2.76 3.08
N ALA A 117 -1.76 -1.90 2.93
CA ALA A 117 -1.75 -0.75 2.04
C ALA A 117 -0.53 -0.90 1.11
N SER A 118 -0.74 -1.36 -0.12
CA SER A 118 0.34 -1.68 -1.05
C SER A 118 0.19 -0.82 -2.29
N HIS A 119 1.11 0.11 -2.50
CA HIS A 119 1.08 1.11 -3.56
C HIS A 119 -0.18 1.98 -3.52
N VAL A 120 -0.35 2.70 -2.41
CA VAL A 120 -1.53 3.54 -2.15
C VAL A 120 -1.15 4.81 -1.38
N LEU A 121 -0.31 4.69 -0.34
CA LEU A 121 0.05 5.83 0.51
C LEU A 121 0.74 6.94 -0.31
N GLU A 122 1.54 6.58 -1.31
CA GLU A 122 2.25 7.52 -2.18
C GLU A 122 1.32 8.45 -2.98
N HIS A 123 0.04 8.10 -3.15
CA HIS A 123 -0.97 8.91 -3.82
C HIS A 123 -1.74 9.84 -2.87
N SER A 124 -1.52 9.74 -1.56
CA SER A 124 -2.26 10.52 -0.58
C SER A 124 -1.76 11.97 -0.51
N GLY A 125 -2.69 12.92 -0.56
CA GLY A 125 -2.42 14.34 -0.27
C GLY A 125 -2.31 14.64 1.23
N ASP A 126 -2.86 13.77 2.08
CA ASP A 126 -2.86 13.90 3.54
C ASP A 126 -2.35 12.60 4.21
N PRO A 127 -1.01 12.37 4.17
CA PRO A 127 -0.43 11.16 4.75
C PRO A 127 -0.68 11.06 6.25
N GLU A 128 -0.79 12.18 6.97
CA GLU A 128 -1.12 12.19 8.38
C GLU A 128 -2.49 11.53 8.64
N GLN A 129 -3.53 11.98 7.95
CA GLN A 129 -4.87 11.44 8.08
C GLN A 129 -4.97 10.00 7.55
N PHE A 130 -4.32 9.69 6.44
CA PHE A 130 -4.24 8.33 5.88
C PHE A 130 -3.69 7.34 6.92
N LEU A 131 -2.55 7.66 7.53
CA LEU A 131 -1.91 6.80 8.53
C LEU A 131 -2.73 6.74 9.83
N ALA A 132 -3.40 7.82 10.22
CA ALA A 132 -4.30 7.84 11.36
C ALA A 132 -5.46 6.85 11.18
N GLU A 133 -6.09 6.82 10.00
CA GLU A 133 -7.18 5.89 9.71
C GLU A 133 -6.73 4.44 9.66
N LEU A 134 -5.56 4.14 9.06
CA LEU A 134 -4.99 2.78 9.11
C LEU A 134 -4.79 2.30 10.55
N GLN A 135 -4.24 3.15 11.41
CA GLN A 135 -4.08 2.85 12.84
C GLN A 135 -5.43 2.72 13.53
N ARG A 136 -6.43 3.53 13.19
CA ARG A 136 -7.74 3.49 13.84
C ARG A 136 -8.46 2.17 13.57
N VAL A 137 -8.51 1.72 12.32
CA VAL A 137 -9.29 0.53 11.94
C VAL A 137 -8.59 -0.79 12.25
N ALA A 138 -7.26 -0.81 12.39
CA ALA A 138 -6.48 -2.04 12.51
C ALA A 138 -5.58 -2.10 13.75
N LYS A 139 -5.31 -3.31 14.22
CA LYS A 139 -4.38 -3.57 15.34
C LYS A 139 -2.91 -3.56 14.90
N ALA A 140 -2.67 -3.89 13.63
CA ALA A 140 -1.35 -3.98 12.99
C ALA A 140 -1.50 -3.80 11.48
N GLY A 141 -0.39 -3.66 10.74
CA GLY A 141 -0.47 -3.55 9.30
C GLY A 141 0.85 -3.61 8.56
N TYR A 142 0.72 -3.52 7.23
CA TYR A 142 1.78 -3.51 6.25
C TYR A 142 1.57 -2.37 5.27
N ILE A 143 2.60 -1.55 5.07
CA ILE A 143 2.66 -0.50 4.07
C ILE A 143 3.80 -0.82 3.09
N GLU A 144 3.49 -0.88 1.80
CA GLU A 144 4.46 -1.04 0.70
C GLU A 144 4.36 0.14 -0.24
N VAL A 145 5.47 0.83 -0.48
CA VAL A 145 5.57 1.99 -1.39
C VAL A 145 6.95 1.96 -2.07
N PRO A 146 7.13 2.63 -3.23
CA PRO A 146 8.47 2.88 -3.77
C PRO A 146 9.32 3.66 -2.76
N ASP A 147 10.62 3.36 -2.70
CA ASP A 147 11.52 4.16 -1.87
C ASP A 147 11.70 5.57 -2.44
N ALA A 148 11.87 6.56 -1.56
CA ALA A 148 12.08 7.96 -1.93
C ALA A 148 13.22 8.16 -2.94
N PHE A 149 14.27 7.34 -2.90
CA PHE A 149 15.34 7.41 -3.90
C PHE A 149 14.86 7.02 -5.29
N PHE A 150 14.08 5.94 -5.40
CA PHE A 150 13.48 5.52 -6.66
C PHE A 150 12.54 6.61 -7.20
N GLU A 151 11.65 7.11 -6.35
CA GLU A 151 10.66 8.13 -6.72
C GLU A 151 11.33 9.42 -7.20
N ARG A 152 12.43 9.84 -6.58
CA ARG A 152 13.09 11.11 -6.92
C ARG A 152 13.75 11.10 -8.29
N ILE A 153 14.36 9.99 -8.68
CA ILE A 153 15.07 9.89 -9.97
C ILE A 153 14.18 9.38 -11.09
N ASN A 154 13.11 8.65 -10.76
CA ASN A 154 12.14 8.11 -11.71
C ASN A 154 10.70 8.44 -11.24
N PRO A 155 10.32 9.73 -11.26
CA PRO A 155 9.07 10.19 -10.67
C PRO A 155 7.86 9.65 -11.42
N LEU A 156 6.92 9.11 -10.65
CA LEU A 156 5.62 8.72 -11.15
C LEU A 156 4.67 9.92 -10.99
N LEU A 157 3.96 10.25 -12.07
CA LEU A 157 3.28 11.53 -12.21
C LEU A 157 2.06 11.69 -11.29
N ASP A 158 1.56 10.57 -10.77
CA ASP A 158 0.44 10.42 -9.86
C ASP A 158 0.90 10.17 -8.40
N HIS A 159 2.20 10.18 -8.13
CA HIS A 159 2.74 10.05 -6.77
C HIS A 159 2.96 11.42 -6.15
N HIS A 160 2.29 11.66 -5.03
CA HIS A 160 2.28 12.92 -4.29
C HIS A 160 3.36 12.96 -3.20
N LEU A 161 3.88 11.78 -2.81
CA LEU A 161 4.82 11.64 -1.71
C LEU A 161 6.10 10.90 -2.13
N GLU A 162 7.22 11.29 -1.53
CA GLU A 162 8.46 10.50 -1.49
C GLU A 162 8.61 9.91 -0.09
N ILE A 163 8.71 8.57 0.01
CA ILE A 163 8.67 7.87 1.29
C ILE A 163 9.88 6.96 1.43
N THR A 164 10.61 7.05 2.55
CA THR A 164 11.68 6.11 2.89
C THR A 164 11.54 5.64 4.33
N GLN A 165 12.28 4.61 4.72
CA GLN A 165 12.35 4.13 6.10
C GLN A 165 13.77 4.25 6.62
N ARG A 166 13.94 4.89 7.78
CA ARG A 166 15.22 4.97 8.50
C ARG A 166 15.00 4.69 9.96
N GLU A 167 15.86 3.86 10.56
CA GLU A 167 15.82 3.52 11.99
C GLU A 167 14.44 3.04 12.49
N GLY A 168 13.69 2.34 11.62
CA GLY A 168 12.37 1.82 11.98
C GLY A 168 11.22 2.85 11.89
N ARG A 169 11.49 4.08 11.43
CA ARG A 169 10.50 5.16 11.24
C ARG A 169 10.29 5.46 9.76
N LEU A 170 9.05 5.78 9.37
CA LEU A 170 8.73 6.30 8.04
C LEU A 170 9.09 7.79 7.96
N LEU A 171 9.83 8.17 6.93
CA LEU A 171 10.17 9.55 6.60
C LEU A 171 9.42 9.90 5.32
N ILE A 172 8.50 10.86 5.43
CA ILE A 172 7.58 11.21 4.35
C ILE A 172 7.87 12.65 3.91
N ARG A 173 8.09 12.85 2.61
CA ARG A 173 8.23 14.17 2.01
C ARG A 173 7.08 14.40 1.03
N LYS A 174 6.37 15.52 1.21
CA LYS A 174 5.33 16.01 0.30
C LYS A 174 5.99 16.61 -0.94
N LYS A 175 5.62 16.15 -2.14
CA LYS A 175 6.10 16.72 -3.42
C LYS A 175 5.25 17.96 -3.72
N PRO A 176 5.84 19.11 -4.09
CA PRO A 176 5.06 20.29 -4.53
C PRO A 176 4.54 20.18 -5.97
N SER A 177 5.04 19.20 -6.74
CA SER A 177 4.69 18.95 -8.15
C SER A 177 5.01 17.49 -8.51
N PRO A 178 4.47 16.95 -9.62
CA PRO A 178 4.77 15.60 -10.08
C PRO A 178 6.27 15.32 -10.27
N VAL A 179 7.01 16.33 -10.76
CA VAL A 179 8.46 16.28 -10.95
C VAL A 179 9.08 17.48 -10.25
N VAL A 180 9.97 17.21 -9.28
CA VAL A 180 10.59 18.23 -8.42
C VAL A 180 11.87 18.79 -9.05
N ASP A 181 12.68 17.92 -9.66
CA ASP A 181 13.95 18.27 -10.29
C ASP A 181 13.97 17.71 -11.72
N ARG A 182 13.65 18.56 -12.70
CA ARG A 182 13.56 18.15 -14.11
C ARG A 182 14.92 17.80 -14.68
N ASP A 183 15.93 18.60 -14.39
CA ASP A 183 17.27 18.45 -14.94
C ASP A 183 17.90 17.12 -14.48
N LEU A 184 17.74 16.77 -13.19
CA LEU A 184 18.19 15.47 -12.68
C LEU A 184 17.51 14.30 -13.38
N VAL A 185 16.19 14.40 -13.59
CA VAL A 185 15.42 13.35 -14.28
C VAL A 185 15.90 13.21 -15.71
N ASP A 186 16.06 14.31 -16.45
CA ASP A 186 16.51 14.27 -17.85
C ASP A 186 17.92 13.63 -17.98
N LEU A 187 18.85 13.98 -17.08
CA LEU A 187 20.18 13.35 -17.01
C LEU A 187 20.08 11.86 -16.67
N TYR A 188 19.19 11.48 -15.75
CA TYR A 188 18.95 10.09 -15.40
C TYR A 188 18.38 9.30 -16.57
N GLU A 189 17.38 9.85 -17.28
CA GLU A 189 16.76 9.22 -18.44
C GLU A 189 17.76 8.98 -19.57
N ASP A 190 18.60 9.96 -19.87
CA ASP A 190 19.62 9.87 -20.92
C ASP A 190 20.74 8.86 -20.57
N ARG A 191 21.25 8.89 -19.34
CA ARG A 191 22.51 8.19 -19.00
C ARG A 191 22.32 6.89 -18.22
N ALA A 192 21.35 6.82 -17.32
CA ALA A 192 21.34 5.83 -16.24
C ALA A 192 20.11 4.93 -16.20
N LYS A 193 18.95 5.38 -16.72
CA LYS A 193 17.66 4.68 -16.60
C LYS A 193 17.69 3.24 -17.10
N ARG A 194 18.41 2.97 -18.18
CA ARG A 194 18.57 1.62 -18.72
C ARG A 194 19.24 0.67 -17.72
N HIS A 195 20.31 1.11 -17.07
CA HIS A 195 21.09 0.29 -16.14
C HIS A 195 20.47 0.26 -14.73
N MET A 196 19.87 1.37 -14.29
CA MET A 196 19.26 1.47 -12.97
C MET A 196 17.84 0.91 -12.97
N THR A 197 16.88 1.58 -13.59
CA THR A 197 15.49 1.08 -13.67
C THR A 197 15.39 -0.24 -14.43
N GLY A 198 16.12 -0.40 -15.54
CA GLY A 198 16.01 -1.57 -16.40
C GLY A 198 16.67 -2.84 -15.86
N GLU A 199 17.70 -2.71 -15.02
CA GLU A 199 18.49 -3.84 -14.53
C GLU A 199 18.53 -3.85 -12.99
N LEU A 200 19.21 -2.88 -12.36
CA LEU A 200 19.46 -2.86 -10.91
C LEU A 200 18.17 -2.93 -10.08
N PHE A 201 17.17 -2.12 -10.42
CA PHE A 201 15.92 -2.04 -9.65
C PHE A 201 15.07 -3.30 -9.80
N VAL A 202 15.15 -3.92 -10.99
CA VAL A 202 14.46 -5.18 -11.28
C VAL A 202 15.11 -6.34 -10.52
N GLU A 203 16.44 -6.37 -10.42
CA GLU A 203 17.17 -7.45 -9.75
C GLU A 203 17.17 -7.32 -8.22
N HIS A 204 17.13 -6.10 -7.68
CA HIS A 204 17.14 -5.85 -6.22
C HIS A 204 15.89 -5.10 -5.73
N PRO A 205 14.68 -5.62 -5.96
CA PRO A 205 13.45 -4.89 -5.69
C PRO A 205 13.28 -4.57 -4.19
N PHE A 206 13.85 -5.38 -3.28
CA PHE A 206 13.81 -5.11 -1.84
C PHE A 206 14.59 -3.86 -1.42
N ALA A 207 15.56 -3.42 -2.21
CA ALA A 207 16.35 -2.22 -1.92
C ALA A 207 15.64 -0.93 -2.35
N PHE A 208 14.70 -1.01 -3.29
CA PHE A 208 14.04 0.15 -3.90
C PHE A 208 12.55 0.27 -3.55
N HIS A 209 12.10 -0.51 -2.57
CA HIS A 209 10.75 -0.42 -2.02
C HIS A 209 10.82 -0.40 -0.49
N VAL A 210 10.03 0.48 0.11
CA VAL A 210 9.79 0.46 1.55
C VAL A 210 8.80 -0.66 1.85
N ARG A 211 9.13 -1.47 2.87
CA ARG A 211 8.27 -2.53 3.40
C ARG A 211 8.09 -2.35 4.89
N TYR A 212 7.12 -1.53 5.27
CA TYR A 212 6.92 -1.09 6.63
C TYR A 212 5.85 -1.93 7.35
N TYR A 213 6.25 -2.67 8.38
CA TYR A 213 5.36 -3.47 9.22
C TYR A 213 5.20 -2.79 10.57
N TRP A 214 3.95 -2.68 11.05
CA TRP A 214 3.65 -1.99 12.31
C TRP A 214 2.64 -2.75 13.16
N ARG A 215 2.64 -2.46 14.46
CA ARG A 215 1.67 -2.97 15.44
C ARG A 215 1.40 -1.91 16.48
N GLY A 216 0.13 -1.64 16.75
CA GLY A 216 -0.30 -0.61 17.70
C GLY A 216 -0.13 0.81 17.15
N LYS A 217 1.11 1.19 16.81
CA LYS A 217 1.49 2.52 16.32
C LYS A 217 2.30 2.44 15.02
N ILE A 218 2.05 3.37 14.11
CA ILE A 218 2.87 3.73 12.95
C ILE A 218 3.78 4.88 13.39
N ASP A 219 5.08 4.64 13.39
CA ASP A 219 6.08 5.68 13.67
C ASP A 219 6.48 6.37 12.36
N PHE A 220 6.17 7.66 12.25
CA PHE A 220 6.44 8.44 11.04
C PHE A 220 6.76 9.90 11.36
N VAL A 221 7.37 10.58 10.40
CA VAL A 221 7.56 12.04 10.38
C VAL A 221 7.34 12.59 8.98
N VAL A 222 6.57 13.67 8.88
CA VAL A 222 6.47 14.48 7.65
C VAL A 222 7.57 15.52 7.70
N LEU A 223 8.48 15.47 6.72
CA LEU A 223 9.72 16.26 6.70
C LEU A 223 9.49 17.73 6.31
N ASN A 224 8.38 18.01 5.65
CA ASN A 224 8.01 19.33 5.12
C ASN A 224 6.49 19.55 5.21
N PRO A 225 5.92 19.61 6.44
CA PRO A 225 4.47 19.67 6.66
C PRO A 225 3.80 20.91 6.04
N GLN A 226 4.57 21.96 5.77
CA GLN A 226 4.12 23.19 5.12
C GLN A 226 3.86 23.06 3.62
N VAL A 227 4.32 21.98 2.97
CA VAL A 227 4.11 21.79 1.52
C VAL A 227 2.75 21.12 1.31
N ASP A 228 1.94 21.72 0.44
CA ASP A 228 0.71 21.10 -0.03
C ASP A 228 1.03 20.06 -1.11
N ALA A 229 0.53 18.84 -0.92
CA ALA A 229 0.63 17.73 -1.86
C ALA A 229 -0.71 17.43 -2.54
N ALA A 230 -1.75 18.25 -2.34
CA ALA A 230 -3.06 18.11 -2.97
C ALA A 230 -3.10 18.74 -4.37
N TRP A 231 -2.04 18.58 -5.16
CA TRP A 231 -2.07 18.95 -6.56
C TRP A 231 -2.76 17.85 -7.37
N PHE A 232 -3.56 18.23 -8.36
CA PHE A 232 -4.19 17.28 -9.25
C PHE A 232 -3.19 16.87 -10.34
N ALA A 233 -2.89 15.58 -10.45
CA ALA A 233 -2.33 15.07 -11.69
C ALA A 233 -3.32 15.42 -12.80
N GLN A 234 -2.90 16.22 -13.78
CA GLN A 234 -3.78 16.60 -14.90
C GLN A 234 -4.43 15.34 -15.47
N GLU A 235 -5.75 15.36 -15.59
CA GLU A 235 -6.53 14.35 -16.32
C GLU A 235 -6.12 14.42 -17.80
N THR A 236 -4.95 13.89 -18.16
CA THR A 236 -4.72 13.59 -19.56
C THR A 236 -5.59 12.40 -19.87
N GLU A 237 -6.54 12.60 -20.78
CA GLU A 237 -7.36 11.57 -21.40
C GLU A 237 -6.51 10.31 -21.63
N ALA A 238 -7.13 9.13 -21.47
CA ALA A 238 -6.46 7.86 -21.69
C ALA A 238 -5.64 7.97 -23.00
N PRO A 239 -4.29 7.83 -22.95
CA PRO A 239 -3.52 7.90 -24.17
C PRO A 239 -4.09 6.83 -25.11
N ALA A 240 -4.39 7.22 -26.36
CA ALA A 240 -4.76 6.30 -27.45
C ALA A 240 -3.67 5.26 -27.78
N PHE A 241 -2.67 5.12 -26.90
CA PHE A 241 -1.49 4.29 -27.01
C PHE A 241 -1.47 3.25 -25.88
N ALA A 242 -2.56 2.48 -25.75
CA ALA A 242 -2.58 1.21 -25.01
C ALA A 242 -2.85 0.02 -25.95
N THR A 243 -2.57 0.19 -27.24
CA THR A 243 -2.41 -0.91 -28.20
C THR A 243 -0.92 -1.11 -28.52
N SER A 244 -0.10 -1.34 -27.50
CA SER A 244 0.99 -2.31 -27.64
C SER A 244 0.54 -3.63 -27.03
N LEU A 245 -0.47 -4.22 -27.68
CA LEU A 245 -0.69 -5.66 -27.65
C LEU A 245 0.49 -6.34 -28.36
N LEU A 246 1.69 -6.27 -27.79
CA LEU A 246 2.68 -7.32 -27.97
C LEU A 246 2.21 -8.44 -27.05
N GLY A 247 1.52 -9.41 -27.66
CA GLY A 247 0.75 -10.46 -27.02
C GLY A 247 1.37 -10.94 -25.70
N THR A 248 0.55 -10.94 -24.65
CA THR A 248 0.93 -11.46 -23.34
C THR A 248 1.62 -12.81 -23.52
N SER A 249 2.92 -12.87 -23.25
CA SER A 249 3.70 -14.09 -23.47
C SER A 249 3.03 -15.26 -22.76
N LEU A 250 3.24 -16.49 -23.26
CA LEU A 250 2.75 -17.72 -22.63
C LEU A 250 3.06 -17.74 -21.12
N ARG A 251 4.22 -17.20 -20.73
CA ARG A 251 4.63 -17.01 -19.33
C ARG A 251 3.69 -16.11 -18.53
N HIS A 252 3.23 -14.98 -19.09
CA HIS A 252 2.26 -14.10 -18.43
C HIS A 252 0.88 -14.78 -18.26
N ARG A 253 0.44 -15.53 -19.28
CA ARG A 253 -0.80 -16.32 -19.20
C ARG A 253 -0.71 -17.41 -18.13
N LEU A 254 0.42 -18.12 -18.06
CA LEU A 254 0.71 -19.12 -17.02
C LEU A 254 0.80 -18.48 -15.63
N GLN A 255 1.51 -17.37 -15.47
CA GLN A 255 1.59 -16.63 -14.20
C GLN A 255 0.20 -16.20 -13.72
N LYS A 256 -0.64 -15.68 -14.62
CA LYS A 256 -2.02 -15.31 -14.32
C LYS A 256 -2.87 -16.52 -13.94
N ALA A 257 -2.69 -17.65 -14.62
CA ALA A 257 -3.38 -18.90 -14.29
C ALA A 257 -2.97 -19.44 -12.90
N VAL A 258 -1.67 -19.43 -12.58
CA VAL A 258 -1.16 -19.82 -11.25
C VAL A 258 -1.67 -18.89 -10.16
N LEU A 259 -1.65 -17.57 -10.38
CA LEU A 259 -2.21 -16.60 -9.45
C LEU A 259 -3.70 -16.82 -9.22
N ASN A 260 -4.47 -17.06 -10.29
CA ASN A 260 -5.89 -17.37 -10.20
C ASN A 260 -6.14 -18.67 -9.41
N LEU A 261 -5.32 -19.70 -9.62
CA LEU A 261 -5.39 -20.97 -8.89
C LEU A 261 -5.10 -20.76 -7.39
N LEU A 262 -4.01 -20.07 -7.06
CA LEU A 262 -3.64 -19.75 -5.68
C LEU A 262 -4.72 -18.91 -4.99
N GLN A 263 -5.31 -17.94 -5.69
CA GLN A 263 -6.43 -17.14 -5.21
C GLN A 263 -7.68 -18.01 -4.99
N ALA A 264 -8.01 -18.92 -5.91
CA ALA A 264 -9.13 -19.84 -5.79
C ALA A 264 -8.97 -20.82 -4.62
N MET A 265 -7.76 -21.32 -4.37
CA MET A 265 -7.44 -22.15 -3.20
C MET A 265 -7.62 -21.39 -1.87
N GLY A 266 -7.54 -20.06 -1.89
CA GLY A 266 -7.85 -19.19 -0.75
C GLY A 266 -9.34 -18.88 -0.57
N ARG A 267 -10.20 -19.17 -1.56
CA ARG A 267 -11.65 -18.89 -1.52
C ARG A 267 -12.42 -19.86 -0.63
N GLY A 268 -12.08 -21.15 -0.65
CA GLY A 268 -12.78 -22.21 0.10
C GLY A 268 -12.62 -22.17 1.63
N ARG A 269 -11.96 -21.15 2.19
CA ARG A 269 -11.72 -21.00 3.64
C ARG A 269 -12.27 -19.71 4.24
N ARG A 270 -13.00 -18.92 3.46
CA ARG A 270 -13.50 -17.63 3.92
C ARG A 270 -14.80 -17.84 4.67
N ARG A 271 -14.78 -17.61 5.99
CA ARG A 271 -16.01 -17.46 6.79
C ARG A 271 -16.91 -16.44 6.10
N GLN A 272 -18.23 -16.63 6.21
CA GLN A 272 -19.18 -15.60 5.84
C GLN A 272 -18.90 -14.37 6.72
N ILE A 273 -18.46 -13.28 6.08
CA ILE A 273 -18.14 -12.03 6.76
C ILE A 273 -19.39 -11.17 6.69
N ASP A 274 -19.91 -10.79 7.86
CA ASP A 274 -20.92 -9.75 7.95
C ASP A 274 -20.24 -8.39 7.78
N LEU A 275 -20.33 -7.83 6.57
CA LEU A 275 -19.73 -6.54 6.25
C LEU A 275 -20.37 -5.41 7.06
N HIS A 276 -21.68 -5.48 7.31
CA HIS A 276 -22.41 -4.42 8.00
C HIS A 276 -21.90 -4.23 9.43
N ALA A 277 -21.63 -5.32 10.14
CA ALA A 277 -21.05 -5.28 11.49
C ALA A 277 -19.66 -4.61 11.56
N LEU A 278 -18.95 -4.49 10.42
CA LEU A 278 -17.64 -3.84 10.34
C LEU A 278 -17.76 -2.33 10.04
N LEU A 279 -18.89 -1.87 9.51
CA LEU A 279 -19.04 -0.52 8.99
C LEU A 279 -19.32 0.51 10.09
N ARG A 280 -18.89 1.75 9.82
CA ARG A 280 -19.33 2.97 10.48
C ARG A 280 -19.56 4.07 9.44
N CYS A 281 -20.37 5.07 9.78
CA CYS A 281 -20.59 6.25 8.96
C CYS A 281 -19.29 7.06 8.84
N PRO A 282 -18.68 7.20 7.65
CA PRO A 282 -17.46 8.00 7.48
C PRO A 282 -17.67 9.49 7.72
N ALA A 283 -18.92 10.00 7.64
CA ALA A 283 -19.20 11.42 7.85
C ALA A 283 -19.31 11.84 9.32
N CYS A 284 -19.79 10.96 10.21
CA CYS A 284 -20.03 11.32 11.62
C CYS A 284 -19.50 10.31 12.64
N GLY A 285 -18.88 9.22 12.18
CA GLY A 285 -18.32 8.16 13.01
C GLY A 285 -19.34 7.21 13.65
N SER A 286 -20.66 7.43 13.47
CA SER A 286 -21.70 6.57 14.04
C SER A 286 -21.64 5.14 13.51
N ASP A 287 -21.91 4.16 14.36
CA ASP A 287 -22.14 2.78 13.97
C ASP A 287 -23.63 2.46 13.73
N GLU A 288 -24.52 3.43 13.94
CA GLU A 288 -25.95 3.35 13.66
C GLU A 288 -26.24 3.46 12.15
N LEU A 289 -25.85 2.41 11.42
CA LEU A 289 -26.11 2.23 10.01
C LEU A 289 -27.27 1.25 9.83
N VAL A 290 -28.26 1.61 9.04
CA VAL A 290 -29.38 0.75 8.63
C VAL A 290 -29.17 0.36 7.16
N PRO A 291 -28.90 -0.92 6.86
CA PRO A 291 -28.74 -1.37 5.49
C PRO A 291 -30.11 -1.55 4.83
N GLU A 292 -30.30 -0.95 3.66
CA GLU A 292 -31.45 -1.14 2.79
C GLU A 292 -31.04 -1.82 1.47
N ARG A 293 -32.01 -2.15 0.61
CA ARG A 293 -31.74 -2.87 -0.64
C ARG A 293 -30.78 -2.14 -1.59
N ALA A 294 -30.85 -0.81 -1.64
CA ALA A 294 -30.12 0.01 -2.60
C ALA A 294 -29.17 1.03 -1.96
N HIS A 295 -29.17 1.15 -0.63
CA HIS A 295 -28.36 2.12 0.08
C HIS A 295 -28.18 1.73 1.55
N ILE A 296 -27.30 2.43 2.25
CA ILE A 296 -27.09 2.35 3.70
C ILE A 296 -27.41 3.73 4.28
N HIS A 297 -28.31 3.79 5.25
CA HIS A 297 -28.71 5.03 5.92
C HIS A 297 -28.06 5.14 7.29
N CYS A 298 -27.50 6.30 7.62
CA CYS A 298 -27.00 6.60 8.97
C CYS A 298 -28.08 7.35 9.76
N THR A 299 -28.61 6.76 10.84
CA THR A 299 -29.68 7.38 11.64
C THR A 299 -29.20 8.56 12.49
N LYS A 300 -27.89 8.69 12.72
CA LYS A 300 -27.31 9.80 13.49
C LYS A 300 -27.18 11.10 12.70
N CYS A 301 -26.65 11.05 11.47
CA CYS A 301 -26.42 12.24 10.63
C CYS A 301 -27.34 12.30 9.41
N ASN A 302 -28.28 11.37 9.28
CA ASN A 302 -29.23 11.22 8.18
C ASN A 302 -28.60 11.06 6.79
N ARG A 303 -27.29 10.83 6.69
CA ARG A 303 -26.62 10.61 5.40
C ARG A 303 -26.94 9.23 4.85
N THR A 304 -27.13 9.18 3.55
CA THR A 304 -27.39 7.96 2.80
C THR A 304 -26.23 7.65 1.85
N TYR A 305 -25.80 6.40 1.83
CA TYR A 305 -24.70 5.88 1.00
C TYR A 305 -25.24 4.86 0.00
N PRO A 306 -25.13 5.08 -1.31
CA PRO A 306 -25.70 4.16 -2.29
C PRO A 306 -24.94 2.83 -2.32
N ILE A 307 -25.63 1.75 -2.71
CA ILE A 307 -25.03 0.46 -3.02
C ILE A 307 -25.05 0.29 -4.54
N ARG A 308 -23.88 0.21 -5.16
CA ARG A 308 -23.72 0.03 -6.62
C ARG A 308 -23.19 -1.37 -6.90
N ASN A 309 -23.91 -2.16 -7.69
CA ASN A 309 -23.53 -3.54 -8.01
C ASN A 309 -23.21 -4.41 -6.76
N GLY A 310 -23.96 -4.20 -5.67
CA GLY A 310 -23.74 -4.90 -4.40
C GLY A 310 -22.57 -4.35 -3.56
N VAL A 311 -21.90 -3.28 -3.99
CA VAL A 311 -20.79 -2.62 -3.29
C VAL A 311 -21.28 -1.32 -2.65
N PRO A 312 -21.19 -1.16 -1.31
CA PRO A 312 -21.48 0.11 -0.66
C PRO A 312 -20.50 1.21 -1.08
N VAL A 313 -21.02 2.38 -1.44
CA VAL A 313 -20.25 3.58 -1.77
C VAL A 313 -20.25 4.52 -0.57
N MET A 314 -19.29 4.30 0.31
CA MET A 314 -19.16 4.97 1.61
C MET A 314 -18.18 6.14 1.51
N GLN A 315 -18.42 7.04 0.55
CA GLN A 315 -17.61 8.24 0.35
C GLN A 315 -18.34 9.46 0.92
N VAL A 316 -17.58 10.35 1.53
CA VAL A 316 -18.05 11.69 1.87
C VAL A 316 -17.51 12.59 0.77
N ALA A 317 -18.38 13.33 0.08
CA ALA A 317 -17.91 14.36 -0.85
C ALA A 317 -16.89 15.23 -0.11
N ALA A 318 -15.75 15.49 -0.74
CA ALA A 318 -14.79 16.46 -0.22
C ALA A 318 -15.60 17.71 0.17
N ALA A 319 -15.35 18.24 1.37
CA ALA A 319 -15.87 19.55 1.71
C ALA A 319 -15.51 20.45 0.53
N SER A 320 -16.52 21.00 -0.15
CA SER A 320 -16.32 22.01 -1.17
C SER A 320 -15.50 23.10 -0.49
N VAL A 321 -14.21 23.16 -0.82
CA VAL A 321 -13.35 24.28 -0.47
C VAL A 321 -13.91 25.43 -1.31
N ASN A 322 -14.78 26.21 -0.68
CA ASN A 322 -15.18 27.52 -1.17
C ASN A 322 -13.97 28.46 -1.12
#